data_AF-A0AA37AEJ9-F1
#
_entry.id   AF-A0AA37AEJ9-F1
#
_cell.length_a   1.000
_cell.length_b   1.000
_cell.length_c   1.000
_cell.angle_alpha   90.00
_cell.angle_beta   90.00
_cell.angle_gamma   90.00
#
_symmetry.space_group_name_H-M   'P 1'
#
loop_
_entity.id
_entity.type
_entity.pdbx_description
1 polymer ?
#
loop_
_entity_poly.entity_id
_entity_poly.type
_entity_poly.pdbx_seq_one_letter_code
_entity_poly.pdbx_strand_id
1 'polypeptide(L)'
;MMDRAIELLEEQQRKVKERSAPWLVAEQLKDICRREPHSAKILAQDLENASMSITEAEKKIKAFADGHRSDGFGCVLPGEADAILREFYGLGAPRDTATESGSPKILNLADFL
;
A
#
# COMPACT_ATOMS: atom_id res chain seq x y z
N MET A 1 -13.69 -7.22 -7.95
CA MET A 1 -12.90 -5.98 -8.22
C MET A 1 -11.73 -5.90 -7.27
N MET A 2 -11.96 -5.89 -5.94
CA MET A 2 -10.87 -6.00 -4.95
C MET A 2 -10.00 -7.26 -5.18
N ASP A 3 -10.64 -8.41 -5.42
CA ASP A 3 -9.93 -9.66 -5.68
C ASP A 3 -9.01 -9.58 -6.90
N ARG A 4 -9.46 -8.86 -7.96
CA ARG A 4 -8.68 -8.69 -9.19
C ARG A 4 -7.39 -7.90 -8.96
N ALA A 5 -7.43 -6.82 -8.18
CA ALA A 5 -6.23 -6.07 -7.84
C ALA A 5 -5.24 -6.92 -7.05
N ILE A 6 -5.74 -7.70 -6.07
CA ILE A 6 -4.89 -8.60 -5.27
C ILE A 6 -4.26 -9.68 -6.17
N GLU A 7 -5.03 -10.30 -7.06
CA GLU A 7 -4.51 -11.27 -8.03
C GLU A 7 -3.39 -10.69 -8.89
N LEU A 8 -3.59 -9.48 -9.46
CA LEU A 8 -2.58 -8.80 -10.27
C LEU A 8 -1.31 -8.49 -9.48
N LEU A 9 -1.45 -8.05 -8.22
CA LEU A 9 -0.32 -7.81 -7.32
C LEU A 9 0.44 -9.10 -7.03
N GLU A 10 -0.26 -10.22 -6.81
CA GLU A 10 0.37 -11.53 -6.62
C GLU A 10 1.05 -12.06 -7.89
N GLU A 11 0.44 -11.85 -9.05
CA GLU A 11 1.03 -12.18 -10.35
C GLU A 11 2.35 -11.43 -10.57
N GLN A 12 2.41 -10.14 -10.22
CA GLN A 12 3.64 -9.37 -10.30
C GLN A 12 4.66 -9.78 -9.24
N GLN A 13 4.22 -10.07 -8.00
CA GLN A 13 5.11 -10.58 -6.95
C GLN A 13 5.80 -11.89 -7.32
N ARG A 14 5.12 -12.81 -8.01
CA ARG A 14 5.71 -14.06 -8.50
C ARG A 14 6.88 -13.86 -9.47
N LYS A 15 6.99 -12.67 -10.08
CA LYS A 15 8.06 -12.30 -11.03
C LYS A 15 9.27 -11.65 -10.36
N VAL A 16 9.18 -11.34 -9.06
CA VAL A 16 10.26 -10.71 -8.29
C VAL A 16 10.65 -11.57 -7.09
N LYS A 17 11.83 -11.31 -6.52
CA LYS A 17 12.30 -12.05 -5.33
C LYS A 17 11.39 -11.74 -4.13
N GLU A 18 10.96 -12.77 -3.42
CA GLU A 18 10.21 -12.61 -2.17
C GLU A 18 10.98 -11.72 -1.18
N ARG A 19 10.26 -10.84 -0.46
CA ARG A 19 10.82 -9.84 0.46
C ARG A 19 11.79 -8.83 -0.18
N SER A 20 11.84 -8.73 -1.50
CA SER A 20 12.50 -7.59 -2.17
C SER A 20 11.65 -6.32 -2.06
N ALA A 21 12.26 -5.16 -2.36
CA ALA A 21 11.56 -3.88 -2.36
C ALA A 21 10.27 -3.87 -3.22
N PRO A 22 10.26 -4.28 -4.51
CA PRO A 22 9.02 -4.31 -5.29
C PRO A 22 8.02 -5.33 -4.74
N TRP A 23 8.48 -6.42 -4.14
CA TRP A 23 7.60 -7.40 -3.50
C TRP A 23 6.87 -6.80 -2.29
N LEU A 24 7.56 -6.00 -1.47
CA LEU A 24 6.97 -5.32 -0.30
C LEU A 24 6.02 -4.19 -0.70
N VAL A 25 6.29 -3.50 -1.81
CA VAL A 25 5.33 -2.54 -2.40
C VAL A 25 4.00 -3.21 -2.67
N ALA A 26 4.02 -4.41 -3.26
CA ALA A 26 2.79 -5.15 -3.52
C ALA A 26 2.05 -5.53 -2.23
N GLU A 27 2.75 -5.91 -1.15
CA GLU A 27 2.08 -6.17 0.15
C GLU A 27 1.38 -4.92 0.69
N GLN A 28 2.03 -3.77 0.63
CA GLN A 28 1.41 -2.51 1.06
C GLN A 28 0.19 -2.16 0.20
N LEU A 29 0.25 -2.36 -1.13
CA LEU A 29 -0.89 -2.15 -2.02
C LEU A 29 -2.04 -3.14 -1.75
N LYS A 30 -1.76 -4.38 -1.38
CA LYS A 30 -2.80 -5.34 -0.94
C LYS A 30 -3.48 -4.86 0.33
N ASP A 31 -2.72 -4.33 1.28
CA ASP A 31 -3.27 -3.75 2.51
C ASP A 31 -4.16 -2.54 2.22
N ILE A 32 -3.79 -1.68 1.26
CA ILE A 32 -4.66 -0.61 0.76
C ILE A 32 -5.93 -1.21 0.13
N CYS A 33 -5.81 -2.22 -0.73
CA CYS A 33 -6.97 -2.86 -1.35
C CYS A 33 -7.96 -3.43 -0.32
N ARG A 34 -7.45 -4.04 0.76
CA ARG A 34 -8.27 -4.60 1.85
C ARG A 34 -9.01 -3.55 2.65
N ARG A 35 -8.39 -2.39 2.89
CA ARG A 35 -9.01 -1.29 3.63
C ARG A 35 -9.94 -0.44 2.75
N GLU A 36 -9.60 -0.29 1.48
CA GLU A 36 -10.20 0.71 0.60
C GLU A 36 -10.66 0.08 -0.74
N PRO A 37 -11.90 -0.43 -0.82
CA PRO A 37 -12.43 -1.04 -2.03
C PRO A 37 -12.48 -0.12 -3.26
N HIS A 38 -12.49 1.21 -3.06
CA HIS A 38 -12.41 2.18 -4.15
C HIS A 38 -11.00 2.23 -4.75
N SER A 39 -9.97 2.34 -3.90
CA SER A 39 -8.56 2.30 -4.29
C SER A 39 -8.21 0.99 -5.00
N ALA A 40 -8.80 -0.13 -4.56
CA ALA A 40 -8.65 -1.42 -5.24
C ALA A 40 -9.17 -1.42 -6.68
N LYS A 41 -10.23 -0.66 -7.00
CA LYS A 41 -10.74 -0.55 -8.38
C LYS A 41 -9.78 0.20 -9.29
N ILE A 42 -9.16 1.27 -8.79
CA ILE A 42 -8.15 2.05 -9.51
C ILE A 42 -6.93 1.18 -9.76
N LEU A 43 -6.42 0.53 -8.70
CA LEU A 43 -5.27 -0.37 -8.81
C LEU A 43 -5.52 -1.53 -9.78
N ALA A 44 -6.71 -2.11 -9.81
CA ALA A 44 -7.04 -3.17 -10.77
C ALA A 44 -6.92 -2.72 -12.23
N GLN A 45 -7.23 -1.45 -12.53
CA GLN A 45 -7.09 -0.89 -13.87
C GLN A 45 -5.63 -0.56 -14.18
N ASP A 46 -4.97 0.12 -13.25
CA ASP A 46 -3.60 0.60 -13.47
C ASP A 46 -2.61 -0.55 -13.56
N LEU A 47 -2.72 -1.58 -12.73
CA LEU A 47 -1.76 -2.70 -12.69
C LEU A 47 -1.74 -3.55 -13.97
N GLU A 48 -2.70 -3.38 -14.88
CA GLU A 48 -2.67 -3.98 -16.22
C GLU A 48 -1.70 -3.24 -17.16
N ASN A 49 -1.34 -1.99 -16.84
CA ASN A 49 -0.35 -1.20 -17.55
C ASN A 49 1.06 -1.42 -16.97
N ALA A 50 2.01 -1.82 -17.81
CA ALA A 50 3.40 -2.05 -17.40
C ALA A 50 4.07 -0.82 -16.75
N SER A 51 3.70 0.40 -17.18
CA SER A 51 4.20 1.66 -16.61
C SER A 51 3.68 1.94 -15.19
N MET A 52 2.68 1.19 -14.73
CA MET A 52 2.09 1.29 -13.39
C MET A 52 2.38 0.02 -12.57
N SER A 53 3.40 -0.76 -12.93
CA SER A 53 3.79 -1.98 -12.23
C SER A 53 4.37 -1.72 -10.83
N ILE A 54 4.42 -2.76 -9.99
CA ILE A 54 5.01 -2.70 -8.63
C ILE A 54 6.50 -2.34 -8.67
N THR A 55 7.20 -2.64 -9.77
CA THR A 55 8.59 -2.24 -9.98
C THR A 55 8.70 -0.76 -10.31
N GLU A 56 7.79 -0.20 -11.11
CA GLU A 56 7.78 1.25 -11.37
C GLU A 56 7.39 2.04 -10.11
N ALA A 57 6.45 1.52 -9.32
CA ALA A 57 6.09 2.09 -8.03
C ALA A 57 7.27 2.07 -7.03
N GLU A 58 8.01 0.95 -6.96
CA GLU A 58 9.22 0.86 -6.13
C GLU A 58 10.27 1.91 -6.50
N LYS A 59 10.47 2.18 -7.80
CA LYS A 59 11.42 3.23 -8.23
C LYS A 59 11.06 4.61 -7.67
N LYS A 60 9.78 4.91 -7.47
CA LYS A 60 9.35 6.19 -6.85
C LYS A 60 9.78 6.26 -5.39
N ILE A 61 9.57 5.18 -4.64
CA ILE A 61 10.01 5.07 -3.24
C ILE A 61 11.55 5.15 -3.17
N LYS A 62 12.25 4.44 -4.06
CA LYS A 62 13.70 4.47 -4.13
C LYS A 62 14.23 5.86 -4.43
N ALA A 63 13.65 6.58 -5.40
CA ALA A 63 14.05 7.94 -5.73
C ALA A 63 13.88 8.90 -4.54
N PHE A 64 12.79 8.75 -3.78
CA PHE A 64 12.60 9.49 -2.54
C PHE A 64 13.68 9.16 -1.50
N ALA A 65 13.95 7.87 -1.28
CA ALA A 65 14.99 7.41 -0.36
C ALA A 65 16.39 7.95 -0.74
N ASP A 66 16.73 7.90 -2.03
CA ASP A 66 18.01 8.41 -2.55
C ASP A 66 18.14 9.92 -2.34
N GLY A 67 17.04 10.67 -2.47
CA GLY A 67 16.99 12.12 -2.22
C GLY A 67 17.10 12.52 -0.74
N HIS A 68 16.83 11.59 0.19
CA HIS A 68 16.87 11.80 1.65
C HIS A 68 17.99 11.00 2.33
N ARG A 69 19.00 10.59 1.57
CA ARG A 69 20.09 9.74 2.03
C ARG A 69 20.99 10.48 3.04
N SER A 70 21.26 9.86 4.18
CA SER A 70 22.26 10.30 5.18
C SER A 70 23.31 9.22 5.36
N ASP A 71 24.59 9.58 5.40
CA ASP A 71 25.73 8.66 5.60
C ASP A 71 25.71 7.41 4.71
N GLY A 72 25.26 7.57 3.46
CA GLY A 72 25.19 6.46 2.52
C GLY A 72 23.99 5.54 2.71
N PHE A 73 22.99 5.90 3.52
CA PHE A 73 21.76 5.14 3.69
C PHE A 73 20.50 6.00 3.55
N GLY A 74 19.51 5.52 2.79
CA GLY A 74 18.22 6.18 2.61
C GLY A 74 17.15 5.38 3.35
N CYS A 75 16.42 6.05 4.24
CA CYS A 75 15.25 5.49 4.91
C CYS A 75 13.99 6.08 4.30
N VAL A 76 12.92 5.28 4.29
CA VAL A 76 11.56 5.77 4.00
C VAL A 76 10.65 5.30 5.12
N LEU A 77 9.94 6.23 5.75
CA LEU A 77 8.95 5.93 6.75
C LEU A 77 7.73 5.25 6.11
N PRO A 78 7.00 4.38 6.81
CA PRO A 78 5.81 3.74 6.26
C PRO A 78 4.78 4.74 5.70
N GLY A 79 4.59 5.88 6.38
CA GLY A 79 3.68 6.94 5.91
C GLY A 79 4.17 7.66 4.65
N GLU A 80 5.48 7.80 4.46
CA GLU A 80 6.05 8.39 3.24
C GLU A 80 5.90 7.44 2.06
N ALA A 81 6.16 6.14 2.27
CA ALA A 81 5.91 5.12 1.25
C ALA A 81 4.43 5.09 0.85
N ASP A 82 3.51 5.16 1.82
CA ASP A 82 2.07 5.22 1.56
C ASP A 82 1.69 6.46 0.73
N ALA A 83 2.20 7.64 1.10
CA ALA A 83 1.96 8.87 0.36
C ALA A 83 2.47 8.78 -1.09
N ILE A 84 3.69 8.26 -1.30
CA ILE A 84 4.28 8.09 -2.63
C ILE A 84 3.44 7.13 -3.49
N LEU A 85 3.00 6.01 -2.93
CA LEU A 85 2.15 5.05 -3.67
C LEU A 85 0.79 5.65 -4.02
N ARG A 86 0.17 6.39 -3.08
CA ARG A 86 -1.10 7.07 -3.33
C ARG A 86 -0.98 8.14 -4.41
N GLU A 87 0.11 8.89 -4.42
CA GLU A 87 0.37 9.88 -5.48
C GLU A 87 0.59 9.18 -6.82
N PHE A 88 1.41 8.13 -6.85
CA PHE A 88 1.75 7.41 -8.08
C PHE A 88 0.52 6.78 -8.77
N TYR A 89 -0.39 6.21 -7.99
CA TYR A 89 -1.63 5.58 -8.49
C TYR A 89 -2.86 6.51 -8.43
N GLY A 90 -2.72 7.77 -8.02
CA GLY A 90 -3.85 8.70 -7.91
C GLY A 90 -4.95 8.26 -6.94
N LEU A 91 -4.61 7.61 -5.83
CA LEU A 91 -5.57 7.01 -4.87
C LEU A 91 -6.23 8.04 -3.94
N GLY A 92 -5.75 9.29 -3.95
CA GLY A 92 -6.18 10.34 -3.03
C GLY A 92 -5.71 10.11 -1.58
N ALA A 93 -6.15 10.98 -0.67
CA ALA A 93 -5.80 10.89 0.75
C ALA A 93 -6.33 9.59 1.37
N PRO A 94 -5.63 9.01 2.38
CA PRO A 94 -6.20 7.95 3.18
C PRO A 94 -7.57 8.40 3.66
N ARG A 95 -8.61 7.64 3.32
CA ARG A 95 -9.86 7.82 4.02
C ARG A 95 -9.61 7.24 5.39
N ASP A 96 -9.73 8.06 6.42
CA ASP A 96 -10.00 7.54 7.75
C ASP A 96 -11.11 6.52 7.53
N THR A 97 -10.85 5.25 7.86
CA THR A 97 -11.93 4.29 8.08
C THR A 97 -12.87 5.06 8.98
N ALA A 98 -14.02 5.45 8.44
CA ALA A 98 -14.95 6.31 9.13
C ALA A 98 -14.95 5.85 10.57
N THR A 99 -14.65 6.76 11.50
CA THR A 99 -15.00 6.56 12.89
C THR A 99 -16.41 5.99 12.79
N GLU A 100 -16.58 4.69 13.02
CA GLU A 100 -17.89 4.18 13.29
C GLU A 100 -18.31 5.08 14.43
N SER A 101 -19.29 5.94 14.20
CA SER A 101 -19.89 6.77 15.23
C SER A 101 -20.68 5.88 16.19
N GLY A 102 -20.16 4.68 16.49
CA GLY A 102 -20.44 3.96 17.71
C GLY A 102 -19.54 4.55 18.77
N SER A 103 -20.15 5.13 19.79
CA SER A 103 -19.56 5.35 21.11
C SER A 103 -18.49 4.29 21.42
N PRO A 104 -17.35 4.66 22.05
CA PRO A 104 -16.32 3.70 22.41
C PRO A 104 -16.97 2.52 23.14
N LYS A 105 -16.88 1.31 22.56
CA LYS A 105 -17.28 0.09 23.23
C LYS A 105 -16.29 -0.11 24.37
N ILE A 106 -16.62 0.38 25.56
CA ILE A 106 -15.87 0.10 26.78
C ILE A 106 -15.99 -1.40 27.00
N LEU A 107 -14.94 -2.13 26.65
CA LEU A 107 -14.81 -3.55 26.96
C LEU A 107 -14.45 -3.65 28.44
N ASN A 108 -15.34 -4.22 29.25
CA ASN A 108 -15.04 -4.50 30.64
C ASN A 108 -14.37 -5.88 30.75
N LEU A 109 -13.12 -5.93 31.22
CA LEU A 109 -12.41 -7.19 31.41
C LEU A 109 -13.11 -8.11 32.43
N ALA A 110 -13.94 -7.57 33.32
CA ALA A 110 -14.70 -8.37 34.28
C ALA A 110 -15.81 -9.21 33.62
N ASP A 111 -16.19 -8.93 32.37
CA ASP A 111 -17.22 -9.71 31.66
C ASP A 111 -16.66 -11.06 31.12
N PHE A 112 -15.35 -11.30 31.29
CA PHE A 112 -14.63 -12.51 30.82
C PHE A 112 -14.11 -13.41 31.95
N LEU A 113 -14.49 -13.13 33.21
CA LEU A 113 -14.15 -13.93 34.41
C LEU A 113 -15.41 -14.56 34.99
#